data_AF-A0A4R6KN73-F1
#
_entry.id   AF-A0A4R6KN73-F1
#
_cell.length_a   1.000
_cell.length_b   1.000
_cell.length_c   1.000
_cell.angle_alpha   90.00
_cell.angle_beta   90.00
_cell.angle_gamma   90.00
#
_symmetry.space_group_name_H-M   'P 1'
#
loop_
_entity.id
_entity.type
_entity.pdbx_description
1 polymer ?
#
loop_
_entity_poly.entity_id
_entity_poly.type
_entity_poly.pdbx_seq_one_letter_code
_entity_poly.pdbx_strand_id
1 'polypeptide(L)'
;MDDGVQLEVVEDAADEERLEDLALLLRQELLMLDVRSVEPYTEDAAPDGSRGALAAVAGVLSVSLAPGLQALGSVIVVIREWLRRGGSNRTVKLTVDGDVIELTGATGEMQQQLVDAFVRRHSGVDA
;
A
#
# COMPACT_ATOMS: atom_id res chain seq x y z
N MET A 1 10.91 10.25 -11.58
CA MET A 1 10.77 9.45 -10.36
C MET A 1 9.31 9.08 -10.34
N ASP A 2 9.03 7.80 -10.53
CA ASP A 2 7.67 7.31 -10.47
C ASP A 2 7.25 7.42 -9.01
N ASP A 3 6.39 8.40 -8.68
CA ASP A 3 5.85 8.64 -7.33
C ASP A 3 4.83 7.54 -6.93
N GLY A 4 5.23 6.29 -7.13
CA GLY A 4 4.43 5.09 -6.93
C GLY A 4 4.59 4.57 -5.51
N VAL A 5 3.45 4.29 -4.88
CA VAL A 5 3.39 3.61 -3.58
C VAL A 5 2.93 2.18 -3.82
N GLN A 6 3.70 1.21 -3.36
CA GLN A 6 3.26 -0.18 -3.37
C GLN A 6 2.64 -0.54 -2.02
N LEU A 7 1.49 -1.22 -2.06
CA LEU A 7 0.78 -1.73 -0.88
C LEU A 7 0.67 -3.24 -0.98
N GLU A 8 1.07 -3.95 0.07
CA GLU A 8 0.89 -5.40 0.20
C GLU A 8 -0.04 -5.67 1.38
N VAL A 9 -1.20 -6.26 1.11
CA VAL A 9 -2.11 -6.75 2.14
C VAL A 9 -1.65 -8.11 2.63
N VAL A 10 -1.56 -8.27 3.95
CA VAL A 10 -1.23 -9.53 4.60
C VAL A 10 -2.30 -9.84 5.65
N GLU A 11 -2.77 -11.08 5.68
CA GLU A 11 -3.67 -11.60 6.71
C GLU A 11 -3.21 -13.00 7.12
N ASP A 12 -3.18 -13.27 8.43
CA ASP A 12 -2.70 -14.56 8.95
C ASP A 12 -3.49 -15.74 8.36
N ALA A 13 -2.77 -16.73 7.82
CA ALA A 13 -3.32 -17.94 7.19
C ALA A 13 -4.29 -17.69 6.01
N ALA A 14 -4.23 -16.52 5.37
CA ALA A 14 -4.97 -16.24 4.14
C ALA A 14 -4.33 -16.92 2.92
N ASP A 15 -5.17 -17.37 2.00
CA ASP A 15 -4.78 -17.81 0.66
C ASP A 15 -4.79 -16.65 -0.34
N GLU A 16 -4.37 -16.91 -1.58
CA GLU A 16 -4.26 -15.88 -2.63
C GLU A 16 -5.62 -15.24 -2.96
N GLU A 17 -6.70 -16.03 -3.06
CA GLU A 17 -8.06 -15.54 -3.31
C GLU A 17 -8.52 -14.58 -2.21
N ARG A 18 -8.26 -14.94 -0.95
CA ARG A 18 -8.57 -14.08 0.20
C ARG A 18 -7.78 -12.76 0.16
N LEU A 19 -6.50 -12.80 -0.21
CA LEU A 19 -5.67 -11.60 -0.32
C LEU A 19 -6.10 -10.71 -1.49
N GLU A 20 -6.51 -11.30 -2.61
CA GLU A 20 -7.09 -10.58 -3.76
C GLU A 20 -8.38 -9.86 -3.37
N ASP A 21 -9.31 -10.54 -2.72
CA ASP A 21 -10.55 -9.94 -2.21
C ASP A 21 -10.27 -8.76 -1.28
N LEU A 22 -9.31 -8.91 -0.38
CA LEU A 22 -8.92 -7.85 0.53
C LEU A 22 -8.28 -6.66 -0.19
N ALA A 23 -7.41 -6.91 -1.16
CA ALA A 23 -6.82 -5.87 -2.00
C ALA A 23 -7.90 -5.15 -2.81
N LEU A 24 -8.90 -5.86 -3.34
CA LEU A 24 -10.04 -5.26 -4.05
C LEU A 24 -10.88 -4.35 -3.15
N LEU A 25 -11.11 -4.76 -1.89
CA LEU A 25 -11.80 -3.92 -0.91
C LEU A 25 -10.99 -2.69 -0.54
N LEU A 26 -9.69 -2.84 -0.26
CA LEU A 26 -8.81 -1.71 0.05
C LEU A 26 -8.71 -0.74 -1.15
N ARG A 27 -8.61 -1.27 -2.37
CA ARG A 27 -8.58 -0.49 -3.60
C ARG A 27 -9.81 0.41 -3.74
N GLN A 28 -11.00 -0.08 -3.44
CA GLN A 28 -12.23 0.73 -3.49
C GLN A 28 -12.16 1.94 -2.53
N GLU A 29 -11.56 1.76 -1.36
CA GLU A 29 -11.37 2.84 -0.39
C GLU A 29 -10.34 3.87 -0.86
N LEU A 30 -9.23 3.40 -1.44
CA LEU A 30 -8.16 4.26 -1.95
C LEU A 30 -8.59 5.07 -3.17
N LEU A 31 -9.46 4.51 -4.02
CA LEU A 31 -10.02 5.23 -5.18
C LEU A 31 -10.96 6.38 -4.80
N MET A 32 -11.38 6.49 -3.54
CA MET A 32 -12.10 7.67 -3.04
C MET A 32 -11.17 8.86 -2.76
N LEU A 33 -9.86 8.64 -2.73
CA LEU A 33 -8.84 9.68 -2.59
C LEU A 33 -8.53 10.33 -3.95
N ASP A 34 -7.93 11.52 -3.92
CA ASP A 34 -7.40 12.20 -5.11
C ASP A 34 -6.05 11.58 -5.54
N VAL A 35 -6.08 10.29 -5.88
CA VAL A 35 -4.95 9.52 -6.42
C VAL A 35 -5.10 9.39 -7.94
N ARG A 36 -3.99 9.30 -8.66
CA ARG A 36 -4.01 9.17 -10.13
C ARG A 36 -4.54 7.80 -10.57
N SER A 37 -4.13 6.74 -9.87
CA SER A 37 -4.60 5.39 -10.12
C SER A 37 -4.31 4.46 -8.93
N VAL A 38 -5.06 3.36 -8.87
CA VAL A 38 -4.81 2.23 -7.98
C VAL A 38 -5.01 0.97 -8.83
N GLU A 39 -3.93 0.26 -9.10
CA GLU A 39 -3.91 -0.90 -9.99
C GLU A 39 -3.37 -2.14 -9.27
N PRO A 40 -3.80 -3.36 -9.64
CA PRO A 40 -3.10 -4.57 -9.22
C PRO A 40 -1.63 -4.51 -9.61
N TYR A 41 -0.74 -4.86 -8.69
CA TYR A 41 0.69 -4.88 -9.00
C TYR A 41 1.05 -6.14 -9.79
N THR A 42 1.79 -5.95 -10.87
CA THR A 42 2.41 -7.01 -11.66
C THR A 42 3.92 -6.89 -11.52
N GLU A 43 4.62 -7.97 -11.19
CA GLU A 43 6.09 -7.97 -11.21
C GLU A 43 6.58 -7.84 -12.66
N ASP A 44 7.23 -6.73 -12.99
CA ASP A 44 7.90 -6.58 -14.28
C ASP A 44 9.14 -7.49 -14.35
N ALA A 45 9.19 -8.32 -15.38
CA ALA A 45 10.29 -9.21 -15.79
C ALA A 45 10.51 -10.49 -14.95
N ALA A 46 9.73 -11.53 -15.25
CA ALA A 46 10.36 -12.85 -15.37
C ALA A 46 11.48 -12.73 -16.44
N PRO A 47 12.73 -13.17 -16.17
CA PRO A 47 13.83 -13.04 -17.11
C PRO A 47 13.46 -13.62 -18.48
N ASP A 48 13.82 -12.89 -19.54
CA ASP A 48 13.50 -13.17 -20.95
C ASP A 48 13.44 -14.67 -21.26
N GLY A 49 12.24 -15.18 -21.54
CA GLY A 49 12.08 -16.56 -22.04
C GLY A 49 10.75 -17.24 -21.77
N SER A 50 9.97 -16.78 -20.79
CA SER A 50 8.66 -17.37 -20.49
C SER A 50 7.55 -16.52 -21.10
N ARG A 51 6.81 -17.07 -22.07
CA ARG A 51 5.53 -16.52 -22.55
C ARG A 51 4.43 -16.69 -21.48
N GLY A 52 4.69 -16.26 -20.25
CA GLY A 52 3.68 -16.11 -19.21
C GLY A 52 3.20 -14.68 -19.25
N ALA A 53 1.89 -14.46 -19.41
CA ALA A 53 1.31 -13.17 -19.07
C ALA A 53 1.75 -12.80 -17.65
N LEU A 54 2.15 -11.55 -17.42
CA LEU A 54 2.46 -11.07 -16.08
C LEU A 54 1.18 -11.22 -15.23
N ALA A 55 1.17 -12.21 -14.35
CA ALA A 55 0.09 -12.38 -13.39
C ALA A 55 0.22 -11.29 -12.32
N ALA A 56 -0.90 -10.74 -11.86
CA ALA A 56 -0.88 -9.86 -10.72
C ALA A 56 -0.44 -10.64 -9.47
N VAL A 57 0.30 -9.98 -8.58
CA VAL A 57 0.65 -10.56 -7.29
C VAL A 57 -0.54 -10.38 -6.35
N ALA A 58 -1.08 -11.50 -5.85
CA ALA A 58 -2.22 -11.50 -4.94
C ALA A 58 -1.95 -10.60 -3.72
N GLY A 59 -2.92 -9.76 -3.37
CA GLY A 59 -2.79 -8.84 -2.24
C GLY A 59 -1.99 -7.57 -2.49
N VAL A 60 -1.38 -7.38 -3.67
CA VAL A 60 -0.48 -6.25 -3.94
C VAL A 60 -1.11 -5.22 -4.89
N LEU A 61 -1.05 -3.94 -4.50
CA LEU A 61 -1.54 -2.80 -5.26
C LEU A 61 -0.40 -1.81 -5.54
N SER A 62 -0.40 -1.24 -6.74
CA SER A 62 0.37 -0.06 -7.10
C SER A 62 -0.54 1.16 -7.07
N VAL A 63 -0.18 2.17 -6.29
CA VAL A 63 -0.90 3.44 -6.15
C VAL A 63 -0.07 4.55 -6.75
N SER A 64 -0.59 5.22 -7.76
CA SER A 64 0.04 6.41 -8.31
C SER A 64 -0.51 7.65 -7.62
N LEU A 65 0.33 8.37 -6.89
CA LEU A 65 -0.09 9.60 -6.21
C LEU A 65 -0.19 10.77 -7.19
N ALA A 66 -1.11 11.70 -6.92
CA ALA A 66 -1.13 13.00 -7.58
C ALA A 66 0.09 13.84 -7.14
N PRO A 67 0.60 14.75 -7.98
CA PRO A 67 1.74 15.58 -7.63
C PRO A 67 1.30 16.58 -6.54
N GLY A 68 1.94 16.52 -5.37
CA GLY A 68 1.51 17.27 -4.20
C GLY A 68 1.52 16.37 -2.96
N LEU A 69 2.32 16.76 -1.97
CA LEU A 69 2.85 15.87 -0.93
C LEU A 69 1.82 15.45 0.14
N GLN A 70 0.53 15.76 -0.05
CA GLN A 70 -0.54 15.43 0.89
C GLN A 70 -1.17 14.05 0.65
N ALA A 71 -1.01 13.46 -0.53
CA ALA A 71 -1.70 12.21 -0.88
C ALA A 71 -1.22 11.01 -0.04
N LEU A 72 0.07 10.93 0.29
CA LEU A 72 0.63 9.83 1.09
C LEU A 72 0.04 9.77 2.51
N GLY A 73 -0.11 10.93 3.16
CA GLY A 73 -0.74 11.01 4.49
C GLY A 73 -2.18 10.52 4.46
N SER A 74 -2.96 10.93 3.45
CA SER A 74 -4.35 10.47 3.26
C SER A 74 -4.43 8.97 2.99
N VAL A 75 -3.52 8.41 2.18
CA VAL A 75 -3.44 6.96 1.93
C VAL A 75 -3.20 6.20 3.24
N ILE A 76 -2.25 6.64 4.07
CA ILE A 76 -1.96 6.00 5.36
C ILE A 76 -3.17 6.07 6.30
N VAL A 77 -3.89 7.20 6.34
CA VAL A 77 -5.11 7.35 7.15
C VAL A 77 -6.19 6.36 6.70
N VAL A 78 -6.45 6.26 5.39
CA VAL A 78 -7.43 5.31 4.85
C VAL A 78 -7.05 3.87 5.16
N ILE A 79 -5.78 3.50 4.97
CA ILE A 79 -5.28 2.15 5.28
C ILE A 79 -5.50 1.82 6.77
N ARG A 80 -5.17 2.75 7.67
CA ARG A 80 -5.34 2.56 9.12
C ARG A 80 -6.80 2.38 9.51
N GLU A 81 -7.69 3.22 8.99
CA GLU A 81 -9.13 3.09 9.24
C GLU A 81 -9.68 1.78 8.67
N TRP A 82 -9.21 1.35 7.51
CA TRP A 82 -9.59 0.07 6.90
C TRP A 82 -9.10 -1.12 7.74
N LEU A 83 -7.85 -1.10 8.20
CA LEU A 83 -7.27 -2.10 9.10
C LEU A 83 -8.03 -2.20 10.41
N ARG A 84 -8.41 -1.06 11.01
CA ARG A 84 -9.19 -1.00 12.25
C ARG A 84 -10.57 -1.66 12.12
N ARG A 85 -11.19 -1.61 10.93
CA ARG A 85 -12.45 -2.32 10.62
C ARG A 85 -12.24 -3.82 10.39
N GLY A 86 -11.06 -4.21 9.91
CA GLY A 86 -10.73 -5.58 9.49
C GLY A 86 -10.37 -6.56 10.60
N GLY A 87 -10.05 -6.08 11.81
CA GLY A 87 -9.58 -6.92 12.91
C GLY A 87 -8.06 -6.90 13.08
N SER A 88 -7.55 -7.60 14.09
CA SER A 88 -6.14 -7.52 14.50
C SER A 88 -5.17 -8.43 13.74
N ASN A 89 -5.67 -9.32 12.87
CA ASN A 89 -4.87 -10.28 12.11
C ASN A 89 -4.49 -9.77 10.71
N ARG A 90 -4.80 -8.50 10.40
CA ARG A 90 -4.51 -7.88 9.12
C ARG A 90 -3.46 -6.81 9.25
N THR A 91 -2.58 -6.78 8.25
CA THR A 91 -1.47 -5.84 8.11
C THR A 91 -1.44 -5.32 6.67
N VAL A 92 -0.99 -4.08 6.49
CA VAL A 92 -0.61 -3.56 5.19
C VAL A 92 0.85 -3.10 5.26
N LYS A 93 1.70 -3.65 4.39
CA LYS A 93 3.04 -3.12 4.17
C LYS A 93 2.96 -2.07 3.07
N LEU A 94 3.53 -0.91 3.34
CA LEU A 94 3.58 0.22 2.42
C LEU A 94 5.03 0.50 2.05
N THR A 95 5.33 0.51 0.75
CA THR A 95 6.68 0.72 0.21
C THR A 95 6.70 1.98 -0.65
N VAL A 96 7.65 2.88 -0.39
CA VAL A 96 7.90 4.11 -1.17
C VAL A 96 9.41 4.26 -1.33
N ASP A 97 9.91 4.42 -2.56
CA ASP A 97 11.34 4.57 -2.86
C ASP A 97 12.24 3.48 -2.22
N GLY A 98 11.69 2.27 -2.00
CA GLY A 98 12.38 1.15 -1.34
C GLY A 98 12.34 1.18 0.19
N ASP A 99 11.87 2.26 0.81
CA ASP A 99 11.60 2.32 2.23
C ASP A 99 10.23 1.68 2.54
N VAL A 100 10.18 0.85 3.58
CA VAL A 100 8.98 0.07 3.93
C VAL A 100 8.50 0.44 5.34
N ILE A 101 7.18 0.60 5.49
CA ILE A 101 6.51 0.70 6.79
C ILE A 101 5.36 -0.29 6.89
N GLU A 102 5.26 -0.94 8.06
CA GLU A 102 4.18 -1.87 8.36
C GLU A 102 3.07 -1.18 9.17
N LEU A 103 1.85 -1.30 8.69
CA LEU A 103 0.65 -0.74 9.30
C LEU A 103 -0.26 -1.86 9.78
N THR A 104 -0.74 -1.73 11.01
CA THR A 104 -1.67 -2.66 11.65
C THR A 104 -2.89 -1.89 12.18
N GLY A 105 -3.98 -2.60 12.51
CA GLY A 105 -5.17 -1.96 13.08
C GLY A 105 -5.01 -1.44 14.51
N ALA A 106 -3.97 -1.90 15.22
CA ALA A 106 -3.66 -1.49 16.60
C ALA A 106 -2.41 -0.60 16.60
N THR A 107 -2.59 0.69 16.92
CA THR A 107 -1.50 1.67 16.92
C THR A 107 -1.30 2.31 18.28
N GLY A 108 -0.04 2.30 18.74
CA GLY A 108 0.42 3.07 19.89
C GLY A 108 1.27 4.29 19.48
N GLU A 109 1.60 5.15 20.44
CA GLU A 109 2.31 6.42 20.19
C GLU A 109 3.62 6.25 19.41
N MET A 110 4.38 5.18 19.67
CA MET A 110 5.63 4.90 18.94
C MET A 110 5.39 4.64 17.44
N GLN A 111 4.34 3.89 17.08
CA GLN A 111 4.02 3.62 15.68
C GLN A 111 3.51 4.89 14.97
N GLN A 112 2.86 5.80 15.69
CA GLN A 112 2.49 7.11 15.15
C GLN A 112 3.75 7.94 14.81
N GLN A 113 4.74 7.98 15.71
CA GLN A 113 6.00 8.70 15.45
C GLN A 113 6.75 8.13 14.23
N LEU A 114 6.75 6.80 14.06
CA LEU A 114 7.33 6.15 12.89
C LEU A 114 6.59 6.52 11.60
N VAL A 115 5.25 6.53 11.62
CA VAL A 115 4.45 6.99 10.48
C VAL A 115 4.73 8.44 10.15
N ASP A 116 4.79 9.33 11.14
CA ASP A 116 5.04 10.74 10.90
C ASP A 116 6.45 10.97 10.31
N ALA A 117 7.44 10.20 10.76
CA ALA A 117 8.80 10.24 10.20
C ALA A 117 8.86 9.71 8.76
N PHE A 118 8.15 8.61 8.49
CA PHE A 118 8.02 8.05 7.15
C PHE A 118 7.37 9.05 6.19
N VAL A 119 6.24 9.64 6.59
CA VAL A 119 5.57 10.68 5.79
C VAL A 119 6.51 11.85 5.54
N ARG A 120 7.18 12.41 6.55
CA ARG A 120 8.12 13.54 6.36
C ARG A 120 9.21 13.23 5.33
N ARG A 121 9.80 12.03 5.40
CA ARG A 121 10.86 11.58 4.49
C ARG A 121 10.42 11.52 3.03
N HIS A 122 9.21 11.05 2.75
CA HIS A 122 8.68 10.88 1.38
C HIS A 122 7.76 12.03 0.93
N SER A 123 7.42 12.95 1.84
CA SER A 123 6.64 14.15 1.54
C SER A 123 7.52 15.33 1.15
N GLY A 124 8.82 15.17 0.91
CA GLY A 124 9.70 16.24 0.42
C GLY A 124 9.71 17.50 1.28
N VAL A 125 9.27 17.43 2.54
CA VAL A 125 9.13 18.58 3.46
C VAL A 125 10.51 19.11 3.92
N ASP A 126 11.61 18.49 3.50
CA ASP A 126 12.98 18.95 3.76
C ASP A 126 13.85 18.93 2.47
N ALA A 127 13.37 19.55 1.38
CA ALA A 127 14.18 19.82 0.17
C ALA A 127 14.18 21.31 -0.22
#